data_AF-A0A349ENU4-F1
#
_entry.id   AF-A0A349ENU4-F1
#
_cell.length_a   1.000
_cell.length_b   1.000
_cell.length_c   1.000
_cell.angle_alpha   90.00
_cell.angle_beta   90.00
_cell.angle_gamma   90.00
#
_symmetry.space_group_name_H-M   'P 1'
#
loop_
_entity.id
_entity.type
_entity.pdbx_description
1 polymer ?
#
loop_
_entity_poly.entity_id
_entity_poly.type
_entity_poly.pdbx_seq_one_letter_code
_entity_poly.pdbx_strand_id
1 'polypeptide(L)' 'MTLSKAAMVELRELSRSEALRKDMDAVLRSRHNPFINAGVVDVDAYIFFVSAFNEFVNHEPKPFVPMQCSDMRL' A
#
# COMPACT_ATOMS: atom_id res chain seq x y z
N MET A 1 -3.40 -18.15 2.65
CA MET A 1 -2.32 -18.82 1.89
C MET A 1 -1.53 -19.69 2.85
N THR A 2 -1.43 -20.99 2.59
CA THR A 2 -0.59 -21.93 3.36
C THR A 2 0.69 -22.21 2.55
N LEU A 3 1.85 -21.87 3.12
CA LEU A 3 3.15 -22.12 2.49
C LEU A 3 3.53 -23.59 2.59
N SER A 4 4.22 -24.12 1.56
CA SER A 4 4.78 -25.47 1.60
C SER A 4 5.90 -25.55 2.65
N LYS A 5 6.17 -26.75 3.18
CA LYS A 5 7.25 -26.96 4.15
C LYS A 5 8.64 -26.60 3.59
N ALA A 6 8.88 -26.89 2.31
CA ALA A 6 10.13 -26.55 1.64
C ALA A 6 10.32 -25.03 1.55
N ALA A 7 9.29 -24.29 1.14
CA ALA A 7 9.35 -22.83 1.04
C ALA A 7 9.59 -22.15 2.41
N MET A 8 9.05 -22.71 3.50
CA MET A 8 9.31 -22.21 4.85
C MET A 8 10.79 -22.38 5.27
N VAL A 9 11.40 -23.52 4.93
CA VAL A 9 12.82 -23.77 5.24
C VAL A 9 13.71 -22.84 4.44
N GLU A 10 13.43 -22.69 3.13
CA GLU A 10 14.17 -21.76 2.27
C GLU A 10 14.07 -20.33 2.77
N LEU A 11 12.87 -19.84 3.11
CA LEU A 11 12.68 -18.50 3.67
C LEU A 11 13.44 -18.29 4.97
N ARG A 12 13.49 -19.32 5.83
CA ARG A 12 14.22 -19.26 7.10
C ARG A 12 15.71 -19.14 6.88
N GLU A 13 16.28 -19.90 5.95
CA GLU A 13 17.71 -19.80 5.61
C GLU A 13 18.03 -18.47 4.91
N LEU A 14 17.15 -18.02 4.01
CA LEU A 14 17.30 -16.73 3.32
C LEU A 14 17.32 -15.56 4.30
N SER A 15 16.49 -15.61 5.36
CA SER A 15 16.41 -14.57 6.40
C SER A 15 17.72 -14.36 7.19
N ARG A 16 18.60 -15.36 7.17
CA ARG A 16 19.93 -15.32 7.82
C ARG A 16 21.02 -14.79 6.89
N SER A 17 20.74 -14.65 5.59
CA SER A 17 21.71 -14.17 4.61
C SER A 17 22.07 -12.70 4.86
N GLU A 18 23.37 -12.43 5.01
CA GLU A 18 23.87 -11.05 5.13
C GLU A 18 23.75 -10.28 3.82
N ALA A 19 23.88 -10.95 2.67
CA ALA A 19 23.73 -10.32 1.36
C ALA A 19 22.29 -9.78 1.20
N LEU A 20 21.30 -10.63 1.52
CA LEU A 20 19.90 -10.21 1.50
C LEU A 20 19.66 -9.02 2.45
N ARG A 21 20.25 -9.04 3.65
CA ARG A 21 20.11 -7.93 4.60
C ARG A 21 20.66 -6.62 4.03
N LYS A 22 21.85 -6.64 3.42
CA LYS A 22 22.46 -5.46 2.79
C LYS A 22 21.62 -4.94 1.63
N ASP A 23 21.06 -5.83 0.82
CA ASP A 23 20.20 -5.45 -0.30
C ASP A 23 18.90 -4.81 0.21
N MET A 24 18.29 -5.37 1.26
CA MET A 24 17.10 -4.79 1.87
C MET A 24 17.39 -3.43 2.52
N ASP A 25 18.55 -3.25 3.15
CA ASP A 25 18.96 -1.95 3.67
C ASP A 25 19.13 -0.92 2.55
N ALA A 26 19.66 -1.31 1.39
CA ALA A 26 19.75 -0.44 0.23
C ALA A 26 18.36 -0.04 -0.30
N VAL A 27 17.45 -1.01 -0.41
CA VAL A 27 16.04 -0.76 -0.79
C VAL A 27 15.37 0.19 0.20
N LEU A 28 15.54 -0.03 1.51
CA LEU A 28 14.99 0.84 2.54
C LEU A 28 15.52 2.27 2.46
N ARG A 29 16.81 2.46 2.17
CA ARG A 29 17.40 3.80 1.98
C ARG A 29 16.88 4.50 0.74
N SER A 30 16.56 3.74 -0.32
CA SER A 30 15.96 4.28 -1.55
C SER A 30 14.45 4.49 -1.45
N ARG A 31 13.83 4.15 -0.31
CA ARG A 31 12.38 4.21 -0.12
C ARG A 31 11.92 5.67 0.00
N HIS A 32 11.72 6.30 -1.14
CA HIS A 32 11.07 7.59 -1.25
C HIS A 32 9.56 7.42 -1.02
N ASN A 33 8.99 8.21 -0.09
CA ASN A 33 7.55 8.30 0.03
C ASN A 33 7.07 9.42 -0.91
N PRO A 34 6.34 9.09 -2.00
CA PRO A 34 5.90 10.09 -2.98
C PRO A 34 4.88 11.09 -2.41
N PHE A 35 4.31 10.81 -1.23
CA PHE A 35 3.35 11.69 -0.56
C PHE A 35 3.98 12.55 0.54
N ILE A 36 5.32 12.52 0.69
CA ILE A 36 6.05 13.37 1.62
C ILE A 36 7.08 14.18 0.83
N ASN A 37 6.89 15.49 0.79
CA ASN A 37 7.80 16.43 0.16
C ASN A 37 8.42 17.34 1.22
N ALA A 38 9.75 17.38 1.31
CA ALA A 38 10.49 18.14 2.31
C ALA A 38 10.04 17.92 3.77
N GLY A 39 9.57 16.71 4.10
CA GLY A 39 9.09 16.36 5.44
C GLY A 39 7.64 16.79 5.73
N VAL A 40 6.96 17.41 4.78
CA VAL A 40 5.55 17.79 4.87
C VAL A 40 4.72 16.84 4.00
N VAL A 41 3.52 16.51 4.45
CA VAL A 41 2.57 15.70 3.67
C VAL A 41 2.13 16.52 2.46
N ASP A 42 2.32 15.95 1.27
CA ASP A 42 1.88 16.53 0.01
C ASP A 42 0.47 16.01 -0.32
N VAL A 43 -0.54 16.81 0.07
CA VAL A 43 -1.95 16.45 -0.13
C VAL A 43 -2.32 16.48 -1.61
N ASP A 44 -1.73 17.37 -2.40
CA ASP A 44 -2.00 17.49 -3.83
C ASP A 44 -1.49 16.25 -4.58
N ALA A 45 -0.30 15.75 -4.24
CA ALA A 45 0.23 14.49 -4.77
C ALA A 45 -0.70 13.30 -4.46
N TYR A 46 -1.31 13.29 -3.27
CA TYR A 46 -2.26 12.25 -2.88
C TYR A 46 -3.56 12.33 -3.68
N ILE A 47 -4.14 13.52 -3.83
CA ILE A 47 -5.36 13.74 -4.62
C ILE A 47 -5.10 13.33 -6.07
N PHE A 48 -3.98 13.77 -6.65
CA PHE A 48 -3.60 13.41 -8.01
C PHE A 48 -3.50 11.89 -8.19
N PHE A 49 -2.81 11.21 -7.27
CA PHE A 49 -2.67 9.75 -7.31
C PHE A 49 -4.03 9.05 -7.29
N VAL A 50 -4.93 9.42 -6.37
CA VAL A 50 -6.25 8.77 -6.25
C VAL A 50 -7.08 9.01 -7.51
N SER A 51 -7.07 10.23 -8.05
CA SER A 51 -7.79 10.56 -9.28
C SER A 51 -7.25 9.76 -10.48
N ALA A 52 -5.94 9.77 -10.70
CA ALA A 52 -5.31 9.04 -11.80
C ALA A 52 -5.46 7.53 -11.65
N PHE A 53 -5.39 7.00 -10.43
CA PHE A 53 -5.60 5.59 -10.16
C PHE A 53 -7.05 5.17 -10.45
N ASN A 54 -8.03 5.97 -10.04
CA ASN A 54 -9.44 5.73 -10.35
C ASN A 54 -9.69 5.73 -11.86
N GLU A 55 -9.08 6.66 -12.60
CA GLU A 55 -9.13 6.66 -14.06
C GLU A 55 -8.48 5.37 -14.63
N PHE A 56 -7.30 5.00 -14.14
CA PHE A 56 -6.57 3.82 -14.60
C PHE A 56 -7.35 2.51 -14.42
N VAL A 57 -8.04 2.33 -13.29
CA VAL A 57 -8.85 1.13 -13.04
C VAL A 57 -10.26 1.22 -13.66
N ASN A 58 -10.55 2.27 -14.43
CA ASN A 58 -11.89 2.61 -14.93
C ASN A 58 -12.94 2.59 -13.80
N HIS A 59 -12.60 3.15 -12.63
CA HIS A 59 -13.52 3.26 -11.52
C HIS A 59 -14.65 4.23 -11.90
N GLU A 60 -15.86 3.71 -12.04
CA GLU A 60 -17.04 4.56 -12.19
C GLU A 60 -17.46 5.12 -10.83
N PRO A 61 -17.72 6.43 -10.72
CA PRO A 61 -18.27 7.03 -9.51
C PRO A 61 -19.54 6.31 -9.10
N LYS A 62 -19.59 5.83 -7.86
CA LYS A 62 -20.79 5.20 -7.34
C LYS A 62 -21.96 6.20 -7.42
N PRO A 63 -23.10 5.84 -8.03
CA PRO A 63 -24.25 6.72 -8.07
C PRO A 63 -24.67 7.07 -6.64
N PHE A 64 -25.07 8.32 -6.44
CA PHE A 64 -25.55 8.76 -5.14
C PHE A 64 -26.77 7.92 -4.73
N VAL A 65 -26.65 7.23 -3.60
CA VAL A 65 -27.77 6.52 -2.97
C VAL A 65 -28.13 7.29 -1.71
N PRO A 66 -29.38 7.74 -1.54
CA PRO A 66 -29.84 8.37 -0.32
C PRO A 66 -29.48 7.49 0.89
N MET A 67 -28.94 8.12 1.94
CA MET A 67 -28.60 7.42 3.16
C MET A 67 -29.88 6.86 3.80
N GLN A 68 -30.07 5.54 3.75
CA GLN A 68 -31.22 4.88 4.38
C GLN A 68 -30.90 4.66 5.86
N CYS A 69 -31.34 5.57 6.71
CA CYS A 69 -31.28 5.40 8.16
C CYS A 69 -32.49 4.57 8.59
N SER A 70 -32.36 3.24 8.61
CA SER A 70 -33.43 2.33 9.02
C SER A 70 -33.60 2.22 10.54
N ASP A 71 -32.67 2.76 11.32
CA ASP A 71 -32.75 2.79 12.79
C ASP A 71 -32.39 4.18 13.32
N MET A 72 -33.43 5.01 13.52
CA MET A 72 -33.37 6.29 14.24
C MET A 72 -33.87 6.13 15.68
N ARG A 73 -33.35 5.15 16.42
CA ARG A 73 -33.59 5.08 17.86
C ARG A 73 -32.59 5.99 18.58
N LEU A 74 -33.11 7.06 19.16
CA LEU A 74 -32.45 7.92 20.14
C LEU A 74 -32.22 7.14 21.44
#